data_AF-A0A7S2M281-F1
#
_entry.id   AF-A0A7S2M281-F1
#
_cell.length_a   1.000
_cell.length_b   1.000
_cell.length_c   1.000
_cell.angle_alpha   90.00
_cell.angle_beta   90.00
_cell.angle_gamma   90.00
#
_symmetry.space_group_name_H-M   'P 1'
#
loop_
_entity.id
_entity.type
_entity.pdbx_description
1 polymer ?
#
loop_
_entity_poly.entity_id
_entity_poly.type
_entity_poly.pdbx_seq_one_letter_code
_entity_poly.pdbx_strand_id
1 'polypeptide(L)'
;NGAVNLMNKDTGMFGDVSDPYVVVRLGEVEHRTPTIDNNLNPVWRQDNYFSFEVTLSHTEVEFKVMNANYIKDEPLGTTTMDLRTTLRGEWHNYTLRLRDGGSAELDFHAYFRPTEYHSMVLDCVTVVCVRVVEARNLMNKDTGILGDVSDPYVKVRLGSTEHTTPTIDNNLNPVWDVGNEFTFVVEDEDGALELDVKNHNLVRDDPLGSARIELHRMASEEWTRFNEKLTDGAGGEILVDCYLKPTEIRRMKNEVAQARVLEADLAKKAAGLAHQVQEAEYAKKWLEDIDGGVKMPMSMEEKEWEHACGGRNLVMPAWISVAQTEVLALRQANKR
;
A
#
# COMPACT_ATOMS: atom_id res chain seq x y z
N ASN A 1 16.21 24.66 7.60
CA ASN A 1 17.42 24.33 8.39
C ASN A 1 17.18 24.64 9.86
N GLY A 2 16.35 23.82 10.50
CA GLY A 2 16.00 23.94 11.91
C GLY A 2 15.39 22.64 12.41
N ALA A 3 15.11 22.56 13.70
CA ALA A 3 14.30 21.50 14.27
C ALA A 3 13.21 22.11 15.14
N VAL A 4 12.12 21.39 15.34
CA VAL A 4 11.01 21.83 16.20
C VAL A 4 10.62 20.72 17.15
N ASN A 5 10.04 21.12 18.30
CA ASN A 5 9.51 20.21 19.32
C ASN A 5 10.52 19.16 19.82
N LEU A 6 11.80 19.52 19.95
CA LEU A 6 12.80 18.64 20.54
C LEU A 6 12.46 18.33 22.00
N MET A 7 12.74 17.11 22.44
CA MET A 7 12.58 16.74 23.84
C MET A 7 13.65 17.43 24.69
N ASN A 8 13.26 17.94 25.86
CA ASN A 8 14.25 18.35 26.85
C ASN A 8 14.83 17.11 27.55
N LYS A 9 16.16 16.96 27.47
CA LYS A 9 16.90 15.94 28.22
C LYS A 9 17.72 16.49 29.38
N ASP A 10 17.87 17.80 29.48
CA ASP A 10 18.63 18.40 30.57
C ASP A 10 17.73 18.60 31.78
N THR A 11 18.29 18.28 32.95
CA THR A 11 17.56 18.24 34.23
C THR A 11 18.14 19.25 35.23
N GLY A 12 18.90 20.23 34.75
CA GLY A 12 19.52 21.26 35.59
C GLY A 12 18.51 22.05 36.42
N MET A 13 18.86 22.36 37.68
CA MET A 13 18.19 23.42 38.42
C MET A 13 18.34 24.71 37.61
N PHE A 14 17.24 25.47 37.44
CA PHE A 14 17.15 26.75 36.71
C PHE A 14 16.70 26.73 35.23
N GLY A 15 15.95 25.71 34.79
CA GLY A 15 15.28 25.76 33.48
C GLY A 15 16.21 25.54 32.30
N ASP A 16 17.29 24.79 32.55
CA ASP A 16 18.19 24.26 31.54
C ASP A 16 17.39 23.40 30.54
N VAL A 17 17.56 23.68 29.26
CA VAL A 17 16.95 22.91 28.19
C VAL A 17 18.03 22.46 27.22
N SER A 18 17.73 21.40 26.46
CA SER A 18 18.69 20.83 25.52
C SER A 18 19.37 21.83 24.60
N ASP A 19 20.66 21.56 24.38
CA ASP A 19 21.62 22.27 23.54
C ASP A 19 21.82 21.50 22.21
N PRO A 20 20.89 21.59 21.24
CA PRO A 20 20.93 20.73 20.07
C PRO A 20 22.00 21.08 19.04
N TYR A 21 22.55 20.04 18.43
CA TYR A 21 23.24 20.08 17.15
C TYR A 21 22.85 18.87 16.29
N VAL A 22 23.10 18.93 14.99
CA VAL A 22 22.81 17.85 14.05
C VAL A 22 24.12 17.26 13.55
N VAL A 23 24.21 15.94 13.58
CA VAL A 23 25.22 15.15 12.89
C VAL A 23 24.62 14.62 11.60
N VAL A 24 25.27 14.90 10.47
CA VAL A 24 24.87 14.44 9.14
C VAL A 24 25.95 13.49 8.62
N ARG A 25 25.55 12.25 8.31
CA ARG A 25 26.47 11.19 7.93
C ARG A 25 26.09 10.54 6.60
N LEU A 26 27.09 10.33 5.75
CA LEU A 26 26.98 9.51 4.54
C LEU A 26 28.17 8.52 4.50
N GLY A 27 27.88 7.23 4.73
CA GLY A 27 28.90 6.20 4.78
C GLY A 27 29.91 6.43 5.92
N GLU A 28 31.15 6.72 5.57
CA GLU A 28 32.24 7.03 6.51
C GLU A 28 32.43 8.53 6.77
N VAL A 29 31.80 9.39 5.97
CA VAL A 29 31.93 10.84 6.09
C VAL A 29 30.85 11.39 7.01
N GLU A 30 31.24 12.21 7.97
CA GLU A 30 30.36 12.85 8.93
C GLU A 30 30.67 14.34 9.05
N HIS A 31 29.62 15.16 9.12
CA HIS A 31 29.67 16.58 9.43
C HIS A 31 28.72 16.89 10.57
N ARG A 32 28.95 18.01 11.28
CA ARG A 32 28.03 18.48 12.32
C ARG A 32 27.78 19.97 12.24
N THR A 33 26.58 20.39 12.60
CA THR A 33 26.23 21.80 12.79
C THR A 33 26.85 22.35 14.08
N PRO A 34 26.89 23.68 14.25
CA PRO A 34 27.09 24.30 15.55
C PRO A 34 26.02 23.84 16.56
N THR A 35 26.40 23.85 17.84
CA THR A 35 25.46 23.73 18.95
C THR A 35 24.69 25.03 19.12
N ILE A 36 23.38 24.93 19.36
CA ILE A 36 22.56 26.06 19.79
C ILE A 36 22.16 25.81 21.23
N ASP A 37 22.57 26.70 22.13
CA ASP A 37 22.33 26.51 23.56
C ASP A 37 20.85 26.77 23.90
N ASN A 38 20.31 25.92 24.76
CA ASN A 38 19.05 26.10 25.46
C ASN A 38 17.86 26.41 24.53
N ASN A 39 17.67 25.60 23.49
CA ASN A 39 16.60 25.82 22.52
C ASN A 39 16.05 24.52 21.93
N LEU A 40 14.78 24.20 22.22
CA LEU A 40 14.08 23.04 21.66
C LEU A 40 13.53 23.25 20.24
N ASN A 41 13.66 24.46 19.69
CA ASN A 41 13.28 24.83 18.33
C ASN A 41 14.44 25.55 17.61
N PRO A 42 15.62 24.91 17.49
CA PRO A 42 16.82 25.55 16.97
C PRO A 42 16.70 25.90 15.48
N VAL A 43 17.28 27.03 15.09
CA VAL A 43 17.45 27.42 13.67
C VAL A 43 18.93 27.70 13.41
N TRP A 44 19.60 26.77 12.73
CA TRP A 44 21.01 26.91 12.37
C TRP A 44 21.14 27.81 11.14
N ARG A 45 21.67 29.02 11.31
CA ARG A 45 21.80 30.03 10.24
C ARG A 45 23.19 30.11 9.62
N GLN A 46 24.20 29.53 10.27
CA GLN A 46 25.61 29.59 9.86
C GLN A 46 26.23 28.18 9.98
N ASP A 47 27.29 27.93 9.21
CA ASP A 47 28.08 26.69 9.23
C ASP A 47 27.23 25.41 9.13
N ASN A 48 26.19 25.45 8.32
CA ASN A 48 25.17 24.40 8.15
C ASN A 48 25.08 23.89 6.70
N TYR A 49 26.10 24.13 5.89
CA TYR A 49 26.20 23.65 4.50
C TYR A 49 27.25 22.55 4.42
N PHE A 50 26.82 21.35 4.02
CA PHE A 50 27.68 20.17 3.89
C PHE A 50 27.64 19.65 2.47
N SER A 51 28.74 19.06 2.01
CA SER A 51 28.85 18.44 0.68
C SER A 51 29.40 17.04 0.84
N PHE A 52 28.75 16.09 0.17
CA PHE A 52 29.12 14.69 0.23
C PHE A 52 29.38 14.17 -1.17
N GLU A 53 30.41 13.33 -1.32
CA GLU A 53 30.58 12.53 -2.54
C GLU A 53 29.69 11.29 -2.46
N VAL A 54 28.69 11.25 -3.33
CA VAL A 54 27.75 10.12 -3.39
C VAL A 54 28.31 9.06 -4.34
N THR A 55 28.23 7.81 -3.90
CA THR A 55 28.62 6.61 -4.67
C THR A 55 27.42 5.65 -4.71
N LEU A 56 27.47 4.64 -5.57
CA LEU A 56 26.37 3.68 -5.72
C LEU A 56 26.09 2.84 -4.47
N SER A 57 27.05 2.72 -3.55
CA SER A 57 26.84 2.01 -2.29
C SER A 57 26.04 2.82 -1.28
N HIS A 58 25.90 4.13 -1.51
CA HIS A 58 25.15 5.01 -0.62
C HIS A 58 23.69 5.03 -1.03
N THR A 59 22.83 4.55 -0.14
CA THR A 59 21.38 4.54 -0.33
C THR A 59 20.69 5.62 0.49
N GLU A 60 21.27 6.04 1.61
CA GLU A 60 20.65 6.99 2.54
C GLU A 60 21.66 7.94 3.18
N VAL A 61 21.19 9.13 3.55
CA VAL A 61 21.89 10.08 4.43
C VAL A 61 21.28 9.98 5.83
N GLU A 62 22.11 9.77 6.84
CA GLU A 62 21.68 9.67 8.24
C GLU A 62 21.79 11.03 8.93
N PHE A 63 20.75 11.40 9.68
CA PHE A 63 20.68 12.59 10.52
C PHE A 63 20.49 12.17 11.97
N LYS A 64 21.37 12.62 12.87
CA LYS A 64 21.22 12.47 14.32
C LYS A 64 21.18 13.82 14.96
N VAL A 65 20.07 14.13 15.63
CA VAL A 65 20.00 15.31 16.48
C VAL A 65 20.52 14.90 17.85
N MET A 66 21.48 15.67 18.37
CA MET A 66 22.21 15.39 19.59
C MET A 66 22.07 16.56 20.55
N ASN A 67 21.93 16.27 21.83
CA ASN A 67 22.04 17.21 22.93
C ASN A 67 23.52 17.28 23.36
N ALA A 68 24.15 18.45 23.23
CA ALA A 68 25.50 18.65 23.70
C ALA A 68 25.54 18.65 25.23
N ASN A 69 26.43 17.87 25.83
CA ASN A 69 26.51 17.71 27.28
C ASN A 69 27.95 17.68 27.76
N TYR A 70 28.19 18.14 28.99
CA TYR A 70 29.56 18.27 29.52
C TYR A 70 30.31 16.92 29.57
N ILE A 71 29.62 15.84 29.90
CA ILE A 71 30.23 14.51 30.06
C ILE A 71 30.07 13.69 28.79
N LYS A 72 28.85 13.62 28.25
CA LYS A 72 28.52 12.81 27.10
C LYS A 72 27.24 13.31 26.44
N ASP A 73 27.33 13.55 25.14
CA ASP A 73 26.19 13.96 24.34
C ASP A 73 25.13 12.86 24.26
N GLU A 74 23.87 13.26 24.30
CA GLU A 74 22.72 12.36 24.30
C GLU A 74 21.91 12.52 23.01
N PRO A 75 21.41 11.44 22.39
CA PRO A 75 20.61 11.56 21.18
C PRO A 75 19.24 12.18 21.50
N LEU A 76 18.83 13.18 20.74
CA LEU A 76 17.49 13.78 20.75
C LEU A 76 16.55 13.17 19.70
N GLY A 77 17.10 12.38 18.77
CA GLY A 77 16.36 11.60 17.80
C GLY A 77 17.16 11.38 16.52
N THR A 78 16.71 10.45 15.68
CA THR A 78 17.39 10.10 14.42
C THR A 78 16.41 10.04 13.26
N THR A 79 16.87 10.35 12.05
CA THR A 79 16.09 10.17 10.83
C THR A 79 17.01 9.91 9.64
N THR A 80 16.48 9.40 8.54
CA THR A 80 17.26 9.14 7.32
C THR A 80 16.54 9.70 6.09
N MET A 81 17.32 10.13 5.11
CA MET A 81 16.82 10.54 3.79
C MET A 81 17.32 9.55 2.74
N ASP A 82 16.40 8.90 2.03
CA ASP A 82 16.73 7.97 0.95
C ASP A 82 17.16 8.73 -0.31
N LEU A 83 18.40 8.52 -0.74
CA LEU A 83 18.98 9.14 -1.93
C LEU A 83 18.34 8.64 -3.23
N ARG A 84 17.68 7.48 -3.19
CA ARG A 84 17.00 6.87 -4.35
C ARG A 84 15.71 7.59 -4.70
N THR A 85 15.04 8.16 -3.70
CA THR A 85 13.78 8.89 -3.84
C THR A 85 13.96 10.41 -3.80
N THR A 86 15.17 10.89 -3.51
CA THR A 86 15.51 12.31 -3.48
C THR A 86 15.36 12.94 -4.86
N LEU A 87 14.66 14.08 -4.93
CA LEU A 87 14.42 14.80 -6.17
C LEU A 87 15.73 15.41 -6.71
N ARG A 88 15.96 15.20 -8.01
CA ARG A 88 17.25 15.48 -8.67
C ARG A 88 17.26 16.89 -9.26
N GLY A 89 18.40 17.58 -9.16
CA GLY A 89 18.69 18.78 -9.94
C GLY A 89 18.07 20.09 -9.43
N GLU A 90 17.35 20.07 -8.30
CA GLU A 90 16.82 21.27 -7.65
C GLU A 90 16.92 21.19 -6.12
N TRP A 91 16.87 22.34 -5.46
CA TRP A 91 16.81 22.40 -4.00
C TRP A 91 15.42 22.04 -3.53
N HIS A 92 15.34 21.10 -2.59
CA HIS A 92 14.09 20.66 -2.00
C HIS A 92 14.11 20.84 -0.50
N ASN A 93 12.96 21.18 0.05
CA ASN A 93 12.75 21.32 1.48
C ASN A 93 12.20 20.00 2.01
N TYR A 94 12.82 19.47 3.04
CA TYR A 94 12.45 18.25 3.72
C TYR A 94 12.11 18.56 5.17
N THR A 95 10.98 18.03 5.62
CA THR A 95 10.56 18.01 7.02
C THR A 95 10.44 16.55 7.42
N LEU A 96 11.40 16.05 8.19
CA LEU A 96 11.45 14.64 8.58
C LEU A 96 11.25 14.50 10.09
N ARG A 97 10.32 13.64 10.48
CA ARG A 97 10.12 13.28 11.89
C ARG A 97 11.29 12.47 12.42
N LEU A 98 11.68 12.73 13.67
CA LEU A 98 12.75 12.01 14.34
C LEU A 98 12.22 10.74 15.03
N ARG A 99 12.82 9.59 14.69
CA ARG A 99 12.70 8.36 15.46
C ARG A 99 13.31 8.54 16.83
N ASP A 100 12.65 7.99 17.85
CA ASP A 100 13.03 8.12 19.27
C ASP A 100 13.16 9.58 19.75
N GLY A 101 12.54 10.52 19.01
CA GLY A 101 12.56 11.96 19.27
C GLY A 101 11.21 12.54 19.74
N GLY A 102 10.21 11.70 20.02
CA GLY A 102 8.86 12.15 20.40
C GLY A 102 8.09 12.77 19.23
N SER A 103 7.72 14.04 19.37
CA SER A 103 7.06 14.85 18.32
C SER A 103 8.04 15.73 17.55
N ALA A 104 9.34 15.48 17.67
CA ALA A 104 10.36 16.30 17.05
C ALA A 104 10.44 16.10 15.53
N GLU A 105 10.63 17.21 14.82
CA GLU A 105 10.81 17.25 13.36
C GLU A 105 12.07 18.03 13.00
N LEU A 106 12.72 17.62 11.91
CA LEU A 106 13.93 18.23 11.35
C LEU A 106 13.62 18.81 9.97
N ASP A 107 13.80 20.11 9.83
CA ASP A 107 13.64 20.87 8.59
C ASP A 107 14.99 21.17 7.94
N PHE A 108 15.23 20.68 6.74
CA PHE A 108 16.46 20.96 6.00
C PHE A 108 16.23 21.09 4.50
N HIS A 109 17.16 21.78 3.83
CA HIS A 109 17.19 21.84 2.38
C HIS A 109 18.27 20.91 1.85
N ALA A 110 17.97 20.12 0.84
CA ALA A 110 18.95 19.29 0.15
C ALA A 110 18.89 19.49 -1.36
N TYR A 111 20.07 19.41 -1.98
CA TYR A 111 20.23 19.42 -3.43
C TYR A 111 20.99 18.16 -3.82
N PHE A 112 20.36 17.34 -4.66
CA PHE A 112 20.98 16.11 -5.13
C PHE A 112 21.26 16.19 -6.63
N ARG A 113 22.54 16.02 -6.99
CA ARG A 113 23.00 15.95 -8.37
C ARG A 113 23.71 14.63 -8.62
N PRO A 114 22.98 13.58 -9.05
CA PRO A 114 23.62 12.32 -9.43
C PRO A 114 24.48 12.51 -10.68
N THR A 115 25.52 11.69 -10.82
CA THR A 115 26.18 11.52 -12.12
C THR A 115 25.23 10.82 -13.09
N GLU A 116 25.50 10.87 -14.39
CA GLU A 116 24.69 10.17 -15.41
C GLU A 116 24.54 8.67 -15.10
N TYR A 117 25.63 8.04 -14.67
CA TYR A 117 25.62 6.63 -14.25
C TYR A 117 24.77 6.39 -12.99
N HIS A 118 24.85 7.26 -11.98
CA HIS A 118 23.96 7.18 -10.81
C HIS A 118 22.50 7.39 -11.22
N SER A 119 22.22 8.33 -12.12
CA SER A 119 20.87 8.58 -12.62
C SER A 119 20.31 7.31 -13.28
N MET A 120 21.10 6.66 -14.13
CA MET A 120 20.71 5.41 -14.79
C MET A 120 20.43 4.29 -13.77
N VAL A 121 21.26 4.13 -12.74
CA VAL A 121 21.03 3.12 -11.69
C VAL A 121 19.82 3.44 -10.83
N LEU A 122 19.61 4.71 -10.48
CA LEU A 122 18.42 5.12 -9.73
C LEU A 122 17.14 5.03 -10.57
N ASP A 123 17.23 5.06 -11.90
CA ASP A 123 16.09 4.76 -12.77
C ASP A 123 15.84 3.24 -12.89
N CYS A 124 16.78 2.42 -12.42
CA CYS A 124 16.61 0.97 -12.24
C CYS A 124 16.00 0.58 -10.89
N VAL A 125 15.42 1.51 -10.12
CA VAL A 125 14.59 1.18 -8.96
C VAL A 125 13.12 1.45 -9.23
N THR A 126 12.25 0.61 -8.67
CA THR A 126 10.80 0.86 -8.70
C THR A 126 10.47 1.75 -7.52
N VAL A 127 9.71 2.82 -7.75
CA VAL A 127 9.29 3.73 -6.68
C VAL A 127 7.78 3.86 -6.64
N VAL A 128 7.25 4.06 -5.43
CA VAL A 128 5.84 4.37 -5.19
C VAL A 128 5.77 5.69 -4.44
N CYS A 129 5.13 6.69 -5.05
CA CYS A 129 4.75 7.91 -4.37
C CYS A 129 3.34 7.73 -3.80
N VAL A 130 3.14 8.14 -2.56
CA VAL A 130 1.88 8.01 -1.82
C VAL A 130 1.50 9.39 -1.31
N ARG A 131 0.25 9.79 -1.55
CA ARG A 131 -0.35 10.98 -0.95
C ARG A 131 -1.57 10.56 -0.14
N VAL A 132 -1.49 10.72 1.18
CA VAL A 132 -2.62 10.47 2.08
C VAL A 132 -3.57 11.67 2.01
N VAL A 133 -4.80 11.48 1.54
CA VAL A 133 -5.70 12.61 1.23
C VAL A 133 -6.59 12.92 2.42
N GLU A 134 -7.40 11.95 2.85
CA GLU A 134 -8.37 12.14 3.92
C GLU A 134 -8.77 10.79 4.52
N ALA A 135 -9.35 10.83 5.73
CA ALA A 135 -10.10 9.73 6.27
C ALA A 135 -11.51 10.22 6.65
N ARG A 136 -12.47 9.31 6.67
CA ARG A 136 -13.88 9.65 6.90
C ARG A 136 -14.53 8.68 7.87
N ASN A 137 -15.41 9.22 8.70
CA ASN A 137 -16.20 8.46 9.68
C ASN A 137 -15.33 7.60 10.60
N LEU A 138 -14.21 8.15 11.08
CA LEU A 138 -13.36 7.47 12.05
C LEU A 138 -14.11 7.26 13.37
N MET A 139 -13.80 6.16 14.06
CA MET A 139 -14.33 5.93 15.41
C MET A 139 -13.71 6.89 16.41
N ASN A 140 -14.52 7.52 17.25
CA ASN A 140 -13.97 8.24 18.41
C ASN A 140 -13.46 7.24 19.46
N LYS A 141 -12.18 7.33 19.81
CA LYS A 141 -11.56 6.58 20.90
C LYS A 141 -11.41 7.39 22.18
N ASP A 142 -11.53 8.72 22.12
CA ASP A 142 -11.38 9.55 23.29
C ASP A 142 -12.67 9.62 24.09
N THR A 143 -12.52 9.54 25.40
CA THR A 143 -13.62 9.35 26.34
C THR A 143 -14.26 10.67 26.76
N GLY A 144 -14.54 11.56 25.80
CA GLY A 144 -15.60 12.58 25.87
C GLY A 144 -15.65 13.53 27.07
N ILE A 145 -14.62 13.62 27.91
CA ILE A 145 -14.55 14.69 28.91
C ILE A 145 -14.44 15.99 28.09
N LEU A 146 -15.49 16.83 28.14
CA LEU A 146 -15.63 18.09 27.39
C LEU A 146 -15.86 17.97 25.86
N GLY A 147 -16.21 16.79 25.33
CA GLY A 147 -16.51 16.63 23.90
C GLY A 147 -15.29 16.42 22.99
N ASP A 148 -14.16 16.02 23.59
CA ASP A 148 -12.94 15.60 22.91
C ASP A 148 -13.20 14.42 21.96
N VAL A 149 -12.62 14.51 20.77
CA VAL A 149 -12.65 13.45 19.76
C VAL A 149 -11.24 13.13 19.29
N SER A 150 -11.07 11.97 18.66
CA SER A 150 -9.75 11.52 18.21
C SER A 150 -8.97 12.52 17.36
N ASP A 151 -7.65 12.49 17.60
CA ASP A 151 -6.57 13.22 16.95
C ASP A 151 -5.86 12.29 15.93
N PRO A 152 -6.45 12.02 14.75
CA PRO A 152 -5.92 11.02 13.82
C PRO A 152 -4.62 11.43 13.12
N TYR A 153 -3.78 10.42 12.90
CA TYR A 153 -2.67 10.44 11.95
C TYR A 153 -2.55 9.07 11.26
N VAL A 154 -1.82 8.99 10.14
CA VAL A 154 -1.64 7.76 9.37
C VAL A 154 -0.17 7.37 9.33
N LYS A 155 0.14 6.13 9.70
CA LYS A 155 1.43 5.48 9.41
C LYS A 155 1.33 4.74 8.11
N VAL A 156 2.22 5.05 7.16
CA VAL A 156 2.32 4.41 5.86
C VAL A 156 3.59 3.58 5.83
N ARG A 157 3.46 2.28 5.56
CA ARG A 157 4.58 1.34 5.54
C ARG A 157 4.69 0.59 4.21
N LEU A 158 5.92 0.41 3.74
CA LEU A 158 6.28 -0.52 2.67
C LEU A 158 7.55 -1.27 3.10
N GLY A 159 7.44 -2.58 3.28
CA GLY A 159 8.54 -3.40 3.79
C GLY A 159 9.05 -2.88 5.14
N SER A 160 10.32 -2.44 5.16
CA SER A 160 10.98 -1.88 6.34
C SER A 160 10.88 -0.35 6.47
N THR A 161 10.34 0.33 5.47
CA THR A 161 10.24 1.80 5.45
C THR A 161 8.89 2.25 6.01
N GLU A 162 8.91 3.23 6.92
CA GLU A 162 7.71 3.83 7.54
C GLU A 162 7.78 5.36 7.42
N HIS A 163 6.66 5.96 7.00
CA HIS A 163 6.41 7.40 7.11
C HIS A 163 5.12 7.67 7.88
N THR A 164 4.94 8.89 8.38
CA THR A 164 3.78 9.25 9.20
C THR A 164 3.28 10.64 8.82
N THR A 165 1.97 10.81 8.66
CA THR A 165 1.36 12.13 8.42
C THR A 165 1.38 12.99 9.68
N PRO A 166 1.17 14.31 9.56
CA PRO A 166 0.81 15.13 10.71
C PRO A 166 -0.43 14.60 11.43
N THR A 167 -0.51 14.86 12.72
CA THR A 167 -1.71 14.66 13.52
C THR A 167 -2.68 15.80 13.25
N ILE A 168 -3.97 15.49 13.07
CA ILE A 168 -5.03 16.48 13.00
C ILE A 168 -5.87 16.37 14.25
N ASP A 169 -5.88 17.43 15.05
CA ASP A 169 -6.54 17.42 16.34
C ASP A 169 -8.07 17.41 16.19
N ASN A 170 -8.74 16.60 17.01
CA ASN A 170 -10.16 16.64 17.27
C ASN A 170 -11.03 16.55 16.00
N ASN A 171 -10.70 15.60 15.11
CA ASN A 171 -11.42 15.45 13.84
C ASN A 171 -11.56 13.99 13.38
N LEU A 172 -12.79 13.49 13.31
CA LEU A 172 -13.08 12.14 12.79
C LEU A 172 -13.18 12.06 11.25
N ASN A 173 -13.00 13.19 10.57
CA ASN A 173 -12.94 13.33 9.12
C ASN A 173 -11.73 14.19 8.71
N PRO A 174 -10.50 13.76 9.07
CA PRO A 174 -9.29 14.52 8.80
C PRO A 174 -9.02 14.63 7.29
N VAL A 175 -8.53 15.79 6.87
CA VAL A 175 -8.01 16.04 5.51
C VAL A 175 -6.57 16.53 5.67
N TRP A 176 -5.61 15.78 5.12
CA TRP A 176 -4.20 16.14 5.17
C TRP A 176 -3.81 16.85 3.87
N ASP A 177 -3.43 18.12 3.96
CA ASP A 177 -3.04 18.98 2.83
C ASP A 177 -1.54 19.33 2.83
N VAL A 178 -0.85 19.09 3.95
CA VAL A 178 0.59 19.31 4.14
C VAL A 178 1.21 18.09 4.80
N GLY A 179 2.46 17.78 4.44
CA GLY A 179 3.22 16.67 5.06
C GLY A 179 2.63 15.27 4.78
N ASN A 180 1.82 15.14 3.73
CA ASN A 180 1.05 13.94 3.42
C ASN A 180 1.59 13.14 2.23
N GLU A 181 2.69 13.57 1.64
CA GLU A 181 3.34 12.93 0.49
C GLU A 181 4.60 12.18 0.90
N PHE A 182 4.71 10.92 0.50
CA PHE A 182 5.80 10.01 0.81
C PHE A 182 6.26 9.28 -0.43
N THR A 183 7.54 8.92 -0.51
CA THR A 183 8.08 8.12 -1.61
C THR A 183 8.82 6.91 -1.05
N PHE A 184 8.46 5.73 -1.53
CA PHE A 184 9.04 4.45 -1.14
C PHE A 184 9.79 3.84 -2.31
N VAL A 185 10.92 3.20 -2.03
CA VAL A 185 11.53 2.25 -2.97
C VAL A 185 10.86 0.89 -2.77
N VAL A 186 10.50 0.26 -3.87
CA VAL A 186 9.86 -1.05 -3.86
C VAL A 186 10.92 -2.12 -4.08
N GLU A 187 11.10 -2.97 -3.07
CA GLU A 187 11.97 -4.13 -3.14
C GLU A 187 11.20 -5.35 -3.75
N ASP A 188 11.91 -6.40 -4.13
CA ASP A 188 11.31 -7.56 -4.80
C ASP A 188 10.33 -8.34 -3.89
N GLU A 189 10.50 -8.26 -2.57
CA GLU A 189 9.63 -8.92 -1.56
C GLU A 189 8.37 -8.10 -1.22
N ASP A 190 8.32 -6.82 -1.62
CA ASP A 190 7.22 -5.93 -1.30
C ASP A 190 5.98 -6.22 -2.16
N GLY A 191 4.87 -6.50 -1.49
CA GLY A 191 3.58 -6.81 -2.11
C GLY A 191 2.51 -5.72 -1.96
N ALA A 192 2.51 -4.98 -0.84
CA ALA A 192 1.44 -4.04 -0.52
C ALA A 192 1.93 -2.88 0.36
N LEU A 193 1.32 -1.71 0.17
CA LEU A 193 1.38 -0.60 1.13
C LEU A 193 0.46 -0.91 2.31
N GLU A 194 0.96 -0.73 3.52
CA GLU A 194 0.19 -0.87 4.75
C GLU A 194 -0.09 0.52 5.34
N LEU A 195 -1.36 0.76 5.68
CA LEU A 195 -1.85 2.02 6.22
C LEU A 195 -2.45 1.76 7.59
N ASP A 196 -1.88 2.36 8.64
CA ASP A 196 -2.45 2.31 9.99
C ASP A 196 -2.89 3.71 10.42
N VAL A 197 -4.18 3.89 10.64
CA VAL A 197 -4.75 5.11 11.21
C VAL A 197 -4.73 4.98 12.73
N LYS A 198 -4.16 5.97 13.40
CA LYS A 198 -3.99 5.98 14.86
C LYS A 198 -4.48 7.28 15.47
N ASN A 199 -5.01 7.18 16.67
CA ASN A 199 -5.35 8.31 17.53
C ASN A 199 -4.11 8.71 18.32
N HIS A 200 -3.63 9.94 18.18
CA HIS A 200 -2.53 10.40 19.01
C HIS A 200 -3.02 10.62 20.45
N ASN A 201 -2.33 10.02 21.42
CA ASN A 201 -2.72 10.09 22.83
C ASN A 201 -1.49 10.28 23.73
N LEU A 202 -1.67 10.97 24.87
CA LEU A 202 -0.57 11.32 25.78
C LEU A 202 0.24 10.12 26.28
N VAL A 203 -0.39 8.97 26.46
CA VAL A 203 0.23 7.77 27.05
C VAL A 203 0.51 6.70 26.01
N ARG A 204 -0.46 6.43 25.13
CA ARG A 204 -0.34 5.43 24.08
C ARG A 204 -1.37 5.71 23.00
N ASP A 205 -0.91 5.73 21.76
CA ASP A 205 -1.77 5.89 20.61
C ASP A 205 -2.69 4.67 20.42
N ASP A 206 -3.98 4.91 20.23
CA ASP A 206 -4.97 3.86 20.02
C ASP A 206 -5.22 3.65 18.52
N PRO A 207 -5.41 2.40 18.05
CA PRO A 207 -5.71 2.14 16.66
C PRO A 207 -7.13 2.63 16.30
N LEU A 208 -7.22 3.39 15.20
CA LEU A 208 -8.46 3.85 14.58
C LEU A 208 -8.84 3.02 13.35
N GLY A 209 -7.89 2.24 12.82
CA GLY A 209 -8.12 1.20 11.84
C GLY A 209 -6.94 1.02 10.89
N SER A 210 -6.99 0.00 10.05
CA SER A 210 -5.92 -0.30 9.10
C SER A 210 -6.47 -0.62 7.71
N ALA A 211 -5.66 -0.37 6.67
CA ALA A 211 -5.96 -0.73 5.29
C ALA A 211 -4.68 -1.21 4.57
N ARG A 212 -4.86 -1.96 3.48
CA ARG A 212 -3.74 -2.45 2.65
C ARG A 212 -4.04 -2.19 1.18
N ILE A 213 -3.08 -1.60 0.47
CA ILE A 213 -3.16 -1.36 -0.98
C ILE A 213 -2.10 -2.21 -1.66
N GLU A 214 -2.56 -3.28 -2.32
CA GLU A 214 -1.69 -4.17 -3.08
C GLU A 214 -1.05 -3.43 -4.27
N LEU A 215 0.27 -3.54 -4.42
CA LEU A 215 1.02 -2.82 -5.46
C LEU A 215 0.55 -3.19 -6.87
N HIS A 216 0.09 -4.42 -7.08
CA HIS A 216 -0.41 -4.89 -8.38
C HIS A 216 -1.74 -4.23 -8.79
N ARG A 217 -2.44 -3.55 -7.88
CA ARG A 217 -3.66 -2.78 -8.17
C ARG A 217 -3.37 -1.36 -8.68
N MET A 218 -2.11 -0.90 -8.60
CA MET A 218 -1.70 0.43 -9.02
C MET A 218 -1.44 0.44 -10.54
N ALA A 219 -1.91 1.50 -11.21
CA ALA A 219 -1.50 1.76 -12.58
C ALA A 219 -0.03 2.19 -12.63
N SER A 220 0.67 1.75 -13.67
CA SER A 220 2.06 2.16 -13.90
C SER A 220 2.10 3.56 -14.48
N GLU A 221 2.90 4.43 -13.87
CA GLU A 221 3.15 5.82 -14.28
C GLU A 221 1.88 6.69 -14.35
N GLU A 222 0.86 6.34 -13.57
CA GLU A 222 -0.37 7.10 -13.44
C GLU A 222 -0.80 7.18 -11.96
N TRP A 223 -1.36 8.32 -11.57
CA TRP A 223 -1.94 8.47 -10.24
C TRP A 223 -3.24 7.66 -10.15
N THR A 224 -3.29 6.74 -9.19
CA THR A 224 -4.46 5.92 -8.87
C THR A 224 -5.00 6.31 -7.50
N ARG A 225 -6.29 6.66 -7.44
CA ARG A 225 -6.98 6.97 -6.18
C ARG A 225 -7.63 5.72 -5.60
N PHE A 226 -7.27 5.39 -4.36
CA PHE A 226 -7.83 4.28 -3.60
C PHE A 226 -8.71 4.80 -2.48
N ASN A 227 -9.94 4.29 -2.39
CA ASN A 227 -10.83 4.48 -1.24
C ASN A 227 -10.96 3.14 -0.51
N GLU A 228 -10.19 2.95 0.55
CA GLU A 228 -10.12 1.70 1.29
C GLU A 228 -10.95 1.78 2.57
N LYS A 229 -11.66 0.70 2.89
CA LYS A 229 -12.36 0.58 4.17
C LYS A 229 -11.38 0.19 5.26
N LEU A 230 -11.47 0.86 6.40
CA LEU A 230 -10.62 0.56 7.54
C LEU A 230 -11.11 -0.70 8.27
N THR A 231 -10.21 -1.64 8.51
CA THR A 231 -10.42 -2.83 9.35
C THR A 231 -9.87 -2.59 10.76
N ASP A 232 -10.20 -3.46 11.72
CA ASP A 232 -9.60 -3.51 13.07
C ASP A 232 -9.75 -2.27 13.97
N GLY A 233 -10.51 -1.25 13.55
CA GLY A 233 -10.76 -0.01 14.29
C GLY A 233 -12.23 0.43 14.34
N ALA A 234 -13.15 -0.48 14.00
CA ALA A 234 -14.60 -0.33 14.09
C ALA A 234 -15.29 0.65 13.12
N GLY A 235 -14.65 0.96 11.99
CA GLY A 235 -15.28 1.55 10.81
C GLY A 235 -14.46 2.67 10.17
N GLY A 236 -15.01 3.29 9.14
CA GLY A 236 -14.40 4.41 8.42
C GLY A 236 -13.75 4.02 7.09
N GLU A 237 -13.34 5.05 6.36
CA GLU A 237 -12.70 4.92 5.04
C GLU A 237 -11.47 5.83 4.99
N ILE A 238 -10.45 5.42 4.23
CA ILE A 238 -9.25 6.22 3.97
C ILE A 238 -9.07 6.38 2.46
N LEU A 239 -8.81 7.63 2.05
CA LEU A 239 -8.56 8.00 0.68
C LEU A 239 -7.07 8.29 0.49
N VAL A 240 -6.44 7.57 -0.44
CA VAL A 240 -5.00 7.67 -0.73
C VAL A 240 -4.78 7.69 -2.23
N ASP A 241 -3.97 8.63 -2.70
CA ASP A 241 -3.49 8.65 -4.08
C ASP A 241 -2.11 7.99 -4.14
N CYS A 242 -1.92 7.04 -5.07
CA CYS A 242 -0.63 6.38 -5.26
C CYS A 242 -0.17 6.52 -6.72
N TYR A 243 1.13 6.70 -6.93
CA TYR A 243 1.78 6.71 -8.23
C TYR A 243 2.92 5.69 -8.21
N LEU A 244 2.83 4.65 -9.05
CA LEU A 244 3.84 3.61 -9.15
C LEU A 244 4.69 3.85 -10.40
N LYS A 245 5.99 4.06 -10.25
CA LYS A 245 6.96 4.07 -11.37
C LYS A 245 7.76 2.76 -11.34
N PRO A 246 7.36 1.73 -12.10
CA PRO A 246 8.10 0.48 -12.17
C PRO A 246 9.36 0.62 -13.01
N THR A 247 10.35 -0.22 -12.73
CA THR A 247 11.43 -0.48 -13.67
C THR A 247 10.90 -1.28 -14.86
N GLU A 248 11.56 -1.19 -16.01
CA GLU A 248 11.19 -2.01 -17.17
C GLU A 248 11.19 -3.51 -16.84
N ILE A 249 12.16 -3.97 -16.03
CA ILE A 249 12.21 -5.37 -15.59
C ILE A 249 10.99 -5.73 -14.74
N ARG A 250 10.59 -4.89 -13.77
CA ARG A 250 9.42 -5.17 -12.92
C ARG A 250 8.12 -5.03 -13.70
N ARG A 251 8.03 -4.05 -14.59
CA ARG A 251 6.91 -3.89 -15.54
C ARG A 251 6.71 -5.18 -16.33
N MET A 252 7.76 -5.68 -16.98
CA MET A 252 7.72 -6.93 -17.72
C MET A 252 7.38 -8.14 -16.84
N LYS A 253 7.95 -8.25 -15.63
CA LYS A 253 7.61 -9.33 -14.67
C LYS A 253 6.11 -9.30 -14.33
N ASN A 254 5.54 -8.13 -14.07
CA ASN A 254 4.13 -7.95 -13.74
C ASN A 254 3.22 -8.30 -14.92
N GLU A 255 3.56 -7.84 -16.13
CA GLU A 255 2.83 -8.18 -17.36
C GLU A 255 2.82 -9.69 -17.62
N VAL A 256 3.97 -10.36 -17.45
CA VAL A 256 4.07 -11.83 -17.57
C VAL A 256 3.22 -12.53 -16.50
N ALA A 257 3.21 -12.04 -15.27
CA ALA A 257 2.39 -12.61 -14.20
C ALA A 257 0.88 -12.45 -14.50
N GLN A 258 0.45 -11.27 -14.95
CA GLN A 258 -0.94 -11.02 -15.35
C GLN A 258 -1.35 -11.88 -16.55
N ALA A 259 -0.48 -12.02 -17.54
CA ALA A 259 -0.73 -12.88 -18.70
C ALA A 259 -0.92 -14.35 -18.30
N ARG A 260 -0.14 -14.87 -17.34
CA ARG A 260 -0.30 -16.24 -16.81
C ARG A 260 -1.63 -16.43 -16.09
N VAL A 261 -2.07 -15.45 -15.30
CA VAL A 261 -3.38 -15.50 -14.63
C VAL A 261 -4.49 -15.52 -15.67
N LEU A 262 -4.41 -14.67 -16.69
CA LEU A 262 -5.39 -14.64 -17.78
C LEU A 262 -5.41 -15.95 -18.56
N GLU A 263 -4.25 -16.54 -18.86
CA GLU A 263 -4.12 -17.84 -19.53
C GLU A 263 -4.81 -18.95 -18.73
N ALA A 264 -4.59 -19.01 -17.41
CA ALA A 264 -5.24 -19.98 -16.54
C ALA A 264 -6.78 -19.82 -16.53
N ASP A 265 -7.25 -18.58 -16.51
CA ASP A 265 -8.69 -18.26 -16.50
C ASP A 265 -9.36 -18.61 -17.83
N LEU A 266 -8.68 -18.35 -18.95
CA LEU A 266 -9.10 -18.77 -20.28
C LEU A 266 -9.10 -20.29 -20.43
N ALA A 267 -8.08 -20.98 -19.92
CA ALA A 267 -8.01 -22.45 -19.94
C ALA A 267 -9.19 -23.07 -19.18
N LYS A 268 -9.57 -22.50 -18.03
CA LYS A 268 -10.74 -22.94 -17.25
C LYS A 268 -12.05 -22.74 -18.03
N LYS A 269 -12.21 -21.59 -18.71
CA LYS A 269 -13.38 -21.31 -19.57
C LYS A 269 -13.43 -22.27 -20.76
N ALA A 270 -12.30 -22.53 -21.41
CA ALA A 270 -12.20 -23.46 -22.53
C ALA A 270 -12.57 -24.90 -22.12
N ALA A 271 -12.12 -25.37 -20.95
CA ALA A 271 -12.51 -26.67 -20.41
C ALA A 271 -14.02 -26.76 -20.17
N GLY A 272 -14.65 -25.70 -19.64
CA GLY A 272 -16.09 -25.64 -19.46
C GLY A 272 -16.87 -25.69 -20.78
N LEU A 273 -16.42 -24.97 -21.80
CA LEU A 273 -17.05 -25.00 -23.13
C LEU A 273 -16.87 -26.36 -23.81
N ALA A 274 -15.70 -26.99 -23.67
CA ALA A 274 -15.44 -28.32 -24.21
C ALA A 274 -16.39 -29.37 -23.62
N HIS A 275 -16.68 -29.29 -22.32
CA HIS A 275 -17.68 -30.13 -21.67
C HIS A 275 -19.08 -29.93 -22.27
N GLN A 276 -19.51 -28.68 -22.46
CA GLN A 276 -20.81 -28.36 -23.07
C GLN A 276 -20.92 -28.88 -24.52
N VAL A 277 -19.85 -28.77 -25.31
CA VAL A 277 -19.82 -29.32 -26.68
C VAL A 277 -19.95 -30.84 -26.66
N GLN A 278 -19.24 -31.53 -25.75
CA GLN A 278 -19.35 -32.97 -25.60
C GLN A 278 -20.77 -33.42 -25.22
N GLU A 279 -21.44 -32.72 -24.31
CA GLU A 279 -22.84 -32.97 -23.96
C GLU A 279 -23.77 -32.78 -25.16
N ALA A 280 -23.56 -31.72 -25.96
CA ALA A 280 -24.34 -31.46 -27.16
C ALA A 280 -24.14 -32.53 -28.25
N GLU A 281 -22.92 -32.99 -28.47
CA GLU A 281 -22.62 -34.09 -29.40
C GLU A 281 -23.28 -35.39 -28.96
N TYR A 282 -23.25 -35.70 -27.65
CA TYR A 282 -23.95 -36.85 -27.10
C TYR A 282 -25.47 -36.75 -27.30
N ALA A 283 -26.05 -35.57 -27.06
CA ALA A 283 -27.47 -35.29 -27.29
C ALA A 283 -27.87 -35.42 -28.77
N LYS A 284 -27.02 -34.94 -29.68
CA LYS A 284 -27.24 -35.08 -31.12
C LYS A 284 -27.25 -36.55 -31.54
N LYS A 285 -26.25 -37.34 -31.09
CA LYS A 285 -26.19 -38.77 -31.38
C LYS A 285 -27.40 -39.51 -30.83
N TRP A 286 -27.84 -39.14 -29.63
CA TRP A 286 -29.08 -39.64 -29.03
C TRP A 286 -30.30 -39.39 -29.92
N LEU A 287 -30.43 -38.20 -30.51
CA LEU A 287 -31.53 -37.86 -31.44
C LEU A 287 -31.47 -38.68 -32.73
N GLU A 288 -30.27 -38.84 -33.31
CA GLU A 288 -30.06 -39.60 -34.56
C GLU A 288 -30.42 -41.10 -34.38
N ASP A 289 -30.06 -41.70 -33.25
CA ASP A 289 -30.32 -43.12 -32.96
C ASP A 289 -31.83 -43.41 -32.76
N ILE A 290 -32.60 -42.44 -32.24
CA ILE A 290 -34.05 -42.56 -32.06
C ILE A 290 -34.79 -42.48 -33.41
N ASP A 291 -34.38 -41.59 -34.31
CA ASP A 291 -35.01 -41.44 -35.63
C ASP A 291 -34.79 -42.69 -36.51
N GLY A 292 -33.70 -43.42 -36.28
CA GLY A 292 -33.39 -44.69 -36.96
C GLY A 292 -34.11 -45.94 -36.44
N GLY A 293 -34.94 -45.85 -35.39
CA GLY A 293 -35.71 -46.98 -34.87
C GLY A 293 -34.89 -48.04 -34.11
N VAL A 294 -33.65 -47.73 -33.72
CA VAL A 294 -32.76 -48.65 -32.99
C VAL A 294 -32.95 -48.46 -31.49
N LYS A 295 -33.25 -49.54 -30.74
CA LYS A 295 -33.27 -49.50 -29.26
C LYS A 295 -31.83 -49.37 -28.72
N MET A 296 -31.65 -48.46 -27.77
CA MET A 296 -30.35 -48.12 -27.19
C MET A 296 -29.62 -49.29 -26.53
N PRO A 297 -28.28 -49.36 -26.62
CA PRO A 297 -27.47 -50.16 -25.71
C PRO A 297 -27.38 -49.43 -24.35
N MET A 298 -28.20 -49.85 -23.39
CA MET A 298 -28.15 -49.33 -22.02
C MET A 298 -26.87 -49.76 -21.30
N SER A 299 -26.33 -48.83 -20.49
CA SER A 299 -25.35 -49.16 -19.46
C SER A 299 -25.96 -50.13 -18.42
N MET A 300 -25.12 -50.80 -17.62
CA MET A 300 -25.61 -51.81 -16.66
C MET A 300 -26.53 -51.20 -15.59
N GLU A 301 -26.21 -50.01 -15.10
CA GLU A 301 -27.05 -49.26 -14.14
C GLU A 301 -28.40 -48.84 -14.74
N GLU A 302 -28.44 -48.44 -16.02
CA GLU A 302 -29.69 -48.05 -16.69
C GLU A 302 -30.66 -49.23 -16.90
N LYS A 303 -30.14 -50.44 -17.15
CA LYS A 303 -30.98 -51.66 -17.26
C LYS A 303 -31.68 -51.98 -15.95
N GLU A 304 -31.00 -51.76 -14.82
CA GLU A 304 -31.56 -51.97 -13.48
C GLU A 304 -32.68 -50.95 -13.19
N TRP A 305 -32.48 -49.69 -13.61
CA TRP A 305 -33.51 -48.64 -13.53
C TRP A 305 -34.73 -48.90 -14.43
N GLU A 306 -34.53 -49.37 -15.67
CA GLU A 306 -35.63 -49.69 -16.59
C GLU A 306 -36.48 -50.87 -16.07
N HIS A 307 -35.83 -51.88 -15.47
CA HIS A 307 -36.49 -52.98 -14.78
C HIS A 307 -37.31 -52.50 -13.58
N ALA A 308 -36.74 -51.60 -12.76
CA ALA A 308 -37.43 -50.99 -11.63
C ALA A 308 -38.65 -50.13 -12.05
N CYS A 309 -38.63 -49.54 -13.25
CA CYS A 309 -39.71 -48.71 -13.80
C CYS A 309 -40.78 -49.49 -14.58
N GLY A 310 -40.69 -50.83 -14.64
CA GLY A 310 -41.74 -51.69 -15.18
C GLY A 310 -42.00 -51.53 -16.68
N GLY A 311 -40.98 -51.19 -17.48
CA GLY A 311 -41.08 -51.12 -18.94
C GLY A 311 -41.87 -49.91 -19.49
N ARG A 312 -42.05 -48.85 -18.70
CA ARG A 312 -42.56 -47.56 -19.20
C ARG A 312 -41.39 -46.75 -19.75
N ASN A 313 -41.25 -46.73 -21.07
CA ASN A 313 -40.22 -45.99 -21.80
C ASN A 313 -40.40 -44.47 -21.65
N LEU A 314 -39.76 -43.84 -20.66
CA LEU A 314 -39.29 -42.46 -20.77
C LEU A 314 -38.34 -42.17 -19.60
N VAL A 315 -37.07 -42.52 -19.78
CA VAL A 315 -35.99 -41.93 -18.99
C VAL A 315 -35.56 -40.69 -19.76
N MET A 316 -36.04 -39.52 -19.35
CA MET A 316 -35.40 -38.27 -19.75
C MET A 316 -34.19 -38.07 -18.83
N PRO A 317 -32.96 -37.98 -19.35
CA PRO A 317 -31.84 -37.53 -18.56
C PRO A 317 -32.17 -36.19 -17.91
N ALA A 318 -31.78 -36.00 -16.65
CA ALA A 318 -32.10 -34.77 -15.90
C ALA A 318 -31.65 -33.48 -16.61
N TRP A 319 -30.64 -33.56 -17.50
CA TRP A 319 -30.19 -32.43 -18.31
C TRP A 319 -31.10 -32.10 -19.52
N ILE A 320 -31.90 -33.06 -20.03
CA ILE A 320 -32.95 -32.79 -21.04
C ILE A 320 -34.16 -32.06 -20.41
N SER A 321 -34.37 -32.21 -19.10
CA SER A 321 -35.42 -31.50 -18.37
C SER A 321 -35.25 -29.97 -18.34
N VAL A 322 -34.05 -29.46 -18.64
CA VAL A 322 -33.76 -28.01 -18.52
C VAL A 322 -34.24 -27.20 -19.74
N ALA A 323 -34.57 -27.84 -20.86
CA ALA A 323 -35.00 -27.10 -22.06
C ALA A 323 -36.52 -26.89 -22.17
N GLN A 324 -37.38 -27.43 -21.28
CA GLN A 324 -38.83 -27.25 -21.45
C GLN A 324 -39.27 -25.79 -21.21
N THR A 325 -38.64 -25.09 -20.27
CA THR A 325 -38.95 -23.68 -19.97
C THR A 325 -38.48 -22.74 -21.10
N GLU A 326 -37.30 -22.98 -21.67
CA GLU A 326 -36.76 -22.18 -22.78
C GLU A 326 -37.49 -22.47 -24.10
N VAL A 327 -37.87 -23.73 -24.35
CA VAL A 327 -38.68 -24.10 -25.53
C VAL A 327 -40.11 -23.56 -25.43
N LEU A 328 -40.70 -23.47 -24.22
CA LEU A 328 -41.99 -22.80 -24.00
C LEU A 328 -41.90 -21.29 -24.22
N ALA A 329 -40.82 -20.64 -23.78
CA ALA A 329 -40.57 -19.22 -24.04
C ALA A 329 -40.40 -18.92 -25.53
N LEU A 330 -39.66 -19.75 -26.27
CA LEU A 330 -39.49 -19.63 -27.72
C LEU A 330 -40.79 -19.89 -28.49
N ARG A 331 -41.64 -20.83 -28.04
CA ARG A 331 -42.96 -21.08 -28.66
C ARG A 331 -43.98 -19.96 -28.41
N GLN A 332 -43.86 -19.21 -27.32
CA GLN A 332 -44.68 -18.03 -27.06
C GLN A 332 -44.21 -16.81 -27.87
N ALA A 333 -42.90 -16.67 -28.09
CA ALA A 333 -42.34 -15.62 -28.94
C ALA A 333 -42.72 -15.78 -30.42
N ASN A 334 -42.88 -17.02 -30.90
CA ASN A 334 -43.20 -17.31 -32.31
C ASN A 334 -44.72 -17.32 -32.63
N LYS A 335 -45.56 -16.88 -31.69
CA LYS A 335 -47.03 -16.74 -31.85
C LYS A 335 -47.50 -15.27 -31.82
N ARG A 336 -46.58 -14.31 -31.90
CA ARG A 336 -46.88 -12.87 -32.03
C ARG A 336 -46.58 -12.36 -33.43
#